data_AF-X2D6U4-F1
#
_entry.id   AF-X2D6U4-F1
#
_cell.length_a   1.000
_cell.length_b   1.000
_cell.length_c   1.000
_cell.angle_alpha   90.00
_cell.angle_beta   90.00
_cell.angle_gamma   90.00
#
_symmetry.space_group_name_H-M   'P 1'
#
loop_
_entity.id
_entity.type
_entity.pdbx_description
1 polymer ?
#
loop_
_entity_poly.entity_id
_entity_poly.type
_entity_poly.pdbx_seq_one_letter_code
_entity_poly.pdbx_strand_id
1 'polypeptide(L)'
;MKFVLALVGLVLTCSVDISVSKDAALETVSKHGQLSVQGVDIVDENGEKVQLKGMSLFWDVWMPQYYNKEAIDGIHDLCHSNVVRAAMSVETEYDGGYIETPEDTLERLYAVVDAAIEDDIYVIIDWHDHEADQHLNYSLEFFDIVSKKYSGVPNIIYETFNEPTGQSWNNILKPYHEAVINAIRANDPDNIIVVGTPTWSQSVDQAAANPITGQKNIMYTLHFYAGTHKQWLRDTATNALNNGIPIFVTEYGTVNADATDPVDEAESRLWWDWLDEHNLSYANWAISDKLEGASALVANTTAAETCQEEFLTESGRLVVAQNKA
;
A
#
# COMPACT_ATOMS: atom_id res chain seq x y z
N MET A 1 18.89 -70.05 7.54
CA MET A 1 18.96 -68.73 8.19
C MET A 1 19.29 -67.69 7.15
N LYS A 2 18.32 -66.90 6.70
CA LYS A 2 18.53 -65.68 5.89
C LYS A 2 18.16 -64.51 6.80
N PHE A 3 19.13 -63.69 7.18
CA PHE A 3 18.90 -62.45 7.91
C PHE A 3 18.69 -61.34 6.88
N VAL A 4 17.52 -60.71 6.92
CA VAL A 4 17.24 -59.46 6.22
C VAL A 4 17.52 -58.34 7.22
N LEU A 5 18.55 -57.53 6.95
CA LEU A 5 18.76 -56.27 7.68
C LEU A 5 17.86 -55.22 7.04
N ALA A 6 16.89 -54.71 7.81
CA ALA A 6 16.14 -53.52 7.46
C ALA A 6 16.95 -52.29 7.91
N LEU A 7 17.36 -51.46 6.96
CA LEU A 7 17.97 -50.16 7.23
C LEU A 7 16.82 -49.14 7.35
N VAL A 8 16.54 -48.64 8.55
CA VAL A 8 15.60 -47.54 8.76
C VAL A 8 16.40 -46.24 8.63
N GLY A 9 16.22 -45.54 7.51
CA GLY A 9 16.76 -44.19 7.30
C GLY A 9 15.94 -43.19 8.11
N LEU A 10 16.57 -42.52 9.07
CA LEU A 10 15.99 -41.41 9.82
C LEU A 10 16.06 -40.16 8.93
N VAL A 11 14.93 -39.72 8.38
CA VAL A 11 14.82 -38.43 7.70
C VAL A 11 14.66 -37.38 8.80
N LEU A 12 15.71 -36.60 9.06
CA LEU A 12 15.58 -35.36 9.81
C LEU A 12 14.89 -34.34 8.89
N THR A 13 13.61 -34.08 9.14
CA THR A 13 12.97 -32.86 8.64
C THR A 13 13.44 -31.71 9.52
N CYS A 14 14.36 -30.89 9.02
CA CYS A 14 14.60 -29.57 9.59
C CYS A 14 13.37 -28.72 9.26
N SER A 15 12.43 -28.62 10.19
CA SER A 15 11.45 -27.53 10.20
C SER A 15 12.23 -26.25 10.49
N VAL A 16 12.39 -25.42 9.48
CA VAL A 16 12.82 -24.02 9.67
C VAL A 16 11.61 -23.33 10.26
N ASP A 17 11.67 -22.98 11.54
CA ASP A 17 10.70 -22.05 12.12
C ASP A 17 10.90 -20.70 11.42
N ILE A 18 10.03 -20.37 10.46
CA ILE A 18 10.02 -19.07 9.79
C ILE A 18 9.31 -18.11 10.75
N SER A 19 10.03 -17.61 11.75
CA SER A 19 9.48 -16.55 12.59
C SER A 19 9.31 -15.28 11.77
N VAL A 20 8.14 -14.65 11.83
CA VAL A 20 7.89 -13.31 11.30
C VAL A 20 8.83 -12.31 11.98
N SER A 21 9.59 -11.56 11.18
CA SER A 21 10.44 -10.46 11.61
C SER A 21 9.60 -9.26 11.98
N LYS A 22 10.10 -8.50 12.95
CA LYS A 22 9.59 -7.17 13.29
C LYS A 22 10.05 -6.11 12.29
N ASP A 23 11.25 -6.28 11.77
CA ASP A 23 11.80 -5.44 10.71
C ASP A 23 11.13 -5.82 9.39
N ALA A 24 10.29 -4.91 8.86
CA ALA A 24 9.50 -5.19 7.67
C ALA A 24 10.37 -5.44 6.44
N ALA A 25 11.55 -4.84 6.30
CA ALA A 25 12.44 -5.11 5.15
C ALA A 25 12.90 -6.58 5.03
N LEU A 26 12.74 -7.39 6.09
CA LEU A 26 13.03 -8.83 6.08
C LEU A 26 11.82 -9.70 5.69
N GLU A 27 10.65 -9.10 5.53
CA GLU A 27 9.40 -9.75 5.14
C GLU A 27 9.15 -9.57 3.62
N THR A 28 10.06 -10.14 2.82
CA THR A 28 10.15 -9.92 1.38
C THR A 28 9.15 -10.74 0.56
N VAL A 29 8.99 -10.40 -0.73
CA VAL A 29 8.12 -11.13 -1.66
C VAL A 29 8.61 -12.56 -1.87
N SER A 30 9.92 -12.82 -1.96
CA SER A 30 10.44 -14.19 -2.07
C SER A 30 10.21 -15.04 -0.81
N LYS A 31 9.93 -14.41 0.34
CA LYS A 31 9.55 -15.11 1.57
C LYS A 31 8.07 -15.51 1.58
N HIS A 32 7.20 -14.62 1.12
CA HIS A 32 5.73 -14.73 1.28
C HIS A 32 4.98 -15.12 0.00
N GLY A 33 5.58 -14.88 -1.16
CA GLY A 33 5.01 -15.18 -2.47
C GLY A 33 3.73 -14.40 -2.76
N GLN A 34 2.78 -15.09 -3.41
CA GLN A 34 1.51 -14.52 -3.82
C GLN A 34 0.60 -14.23 -2.63
N LEU A 35 0.30 -12.96 -2.39
CA LEU A 35 -0.64 -12.57 -1.34
C LEU A 35 -2.09 -12.85 -1.75
N SER A 36 -2.92 -13.13 -0.75
CA SER A 36 -4.38 -13.21 -0.87
C SER A 36 -5.06 -12.66 0.38
N VAL A 37 -6.39 -12.56 0.37
CA VAL A 37 -7.17 -12.05 1.50
C VAL A 37 -8.02 -13.16 2.10
N GLN A 38 -7.83 -13.43 3.39
CA GLN A 38 -8.59 -14.42 4.14
C GLN A 38 -9.27 -13.78 5.35
N GLY A 39 -10.59 -13.67 5.30
CA GLY A 39 -11.35 -12.93 6.29
C GLY A 39 -11.02 -11.44 6.17
N VAL A 40 -10.40 -10.87 7.21
CA VAL A 40 -9.95 -9.46 7.22
C VAL A 40 -8.45 -9.31 7.02
N ASP A 41 -7.71 -10.41 7.00
CA ASP A 41 -6.24 -10.43 6.98
C ASP A 41 -5.70 -10.62 5.56
N ILE A 42 -4.54 -10.03 5.30
CA ILE A 42 -3.65 -10.44 4.20
C ILE A 42 -2.93 -11.73 4.64
N VAL A 43 -2.86 -12.71 3.74
CA VAL A 43 -2.11 -13.94 3.95
C VAL A 43 -1.18 -14.24 2.77
N ASP A 44 -0.08 -14.93 3.06
CA ASP A 44 0.93 -15.40 2.12
C ASP A 44 0.44 -16.62 1.30
N GLU A 45 1.31 -17.17 0.43
CA GLU A 45 0.98 -18.35 -0.39
C GLU A 45 0.72 -19.64 0.43
N ASN A 46 1.16 -19.66 1.69
CA ASN A 46 0.98 -20.76 2.64
C ASN A 46 -0.23 -20.55 3.57
N GLY A 47 -0.88 -19.39 3.52
CA GLY A 47 -2.00 -19.01 4.39
C GLY A 47 -1.56 -18.42 5.74
N GLU A 48 -0.30 -18.04 5.90
CA GLU A 48 0.22 -17.32 7.06
C GLU A 48 -0.06 -15.82 6.94
N LYS A 49 -0.38 -15.16 8.06
CA LYS A 49 -0.71 -13.73 8.06
C LYS A 49 0.52 -12.89 7.70
N VAL A 50 0.31 -11.89 6.84
CA VAL A 50 1.33 -10.91 6.45
C VAL A 50 0.85 -9.51 6.82
N GLN A 51 1.77 -8.67 7.27
CA GLN A 51 1.56 -7.25 7.45
C GLN A 51 2.58 -6.48 6.61
N LEU A 52 2.10 -5.63 5.73
CA LEU A 52 2.94 -4.75 4.93
C LEU A 52 3.08 -3.40 5.62
N LYS A 53 4.31 -2.95 5.80
CA LYS A 53 4.68 -1.66 6.39
C LYS A 53 5.63 -0.96 5.42
N GLY A 54 5.34 0.28 5.08
CA GLY A 54 6.21 0.98 4.15
C GLY A 54 5.91 2.44 3.91
N MET A 55 6.33 2.92 2.75
CA MET A 55 6.29 4.33 2.37
C MET A 55 5.49 4.53 1.09
N SER A 56 4.75 5.62 1.02
CA SER A 56 4.22 6.16 -0.23
C SER A 56 5.21 7.17 -0.79
N LEU A 57 5.44 7.10 -2.09
CA LEU A 57 5.93 8.24 -2.85
C LEU A 57 4.86 9.34 -2.83
N PHE A 58 5.30 10.59 -2.93
CA PHE A 58 4.42 11.73 -3.16
C PHE A 58 3.97 11.78 -4.62
N TRP A 59 2.96 12.58 -4.97
CA TRP A 59 2.48 12.78 -6.36
C TRP A 59 3.63 12.83 -7.38
N ASP A 60 3.61 11.90 -8.34
CA ASP A 60 4.69 11.71 -9.32
C ASP A 60 4.99 12.95 -10.18
N VAL A 61 3.97 13.75 -10.47
CA VAL A 61 4.11 14.97 -11.28
C VAL A 61 4.86 16.07 -10.53
N TRP A 62 4.76 16.09 -9.20
CA TRP A 62 5.40 17.10 -8.34
C TRP A 62 6.73 16.65 -7.74
N MET A 63 6.92 15.34 -7.59
CA MET A 63 8.13 14.73 -7.03
C MET A 63 8.75 13.64 -7.92
N PRO A 64 8.90 13.87 -9.25
CA PRO A 64 9.38 12.84 -10.17
C PRO A 64 10.81 12.37 -9.87
N GLN A 65 11.60 13.17 -9.16
CA GLN A 65 12.97 12.83 -8.77
C GLN A 65 13.07 11.63 -7.83
N TYR A 66 11.98 11.18 -7.20
CA TYR A 66 11.96 9.96 -6.37
C TYR A 66 11.35 8.73 -7.08
N TYR A 67 10.92 8.86 -8.34
CA TYR A 67 10.36 7.74 -9.12
C TYR A 67 11.47 7.02 -9.89
N ASN A 68 12.42 6.42 -9.16
CA ASN A 68 13.56 5.69 -9.71
C ASN A 68 14.10 4.65 -8.72
N LYS A 69 14.98 3.79 -9.23
CA LYS A 69 15.61 2.72 -8.46
C LYS A 69 16.30 3.22 -7.19
N GLU A 70 17.12 4.27 -7.26
CA GLU A 70 17.88 4.74 -6.09
C GLU A 70 16.98 5.12 -4.91
N ALA A 71 15.81 5.71 -5.17
CA ALA A 71 14.84 5.99 -4.11
C ALA A 71 14.19 4.72 -3.56
N ILE A 72 13.88 3.73 -4.41
CA ILE A 72 13.31 2.45 -3.98
C ILE A 72 14.31 1.64 -3.13
N ASP A 73 15.60 1.64 -3.48
CA ASP A 73 16.67 1.07 -2.67
C ASP A 73 16.63 1.65 -1.25
N GLY A 74 16.58 2.98 -1.15
CA GLY A 74 16.49 3.66 0.15
C GLY A 74 15.21 3.34 0.92
N ILE A 75 14.08 3.21 0.23
CA ILE A 75 12.78 2.85 0.85
C ILE A 75 12.85 1.45 1.46
N HIS A 76 13.42 0.48 0.75
CA HIS A 76 13.60 -0.89 1.23
C HIS A 76 14.65 -0.95 2.34
N ASP A 77 15.90 -0.59 2.02
CA ASP A 77 17.06 -0.84 2.88
C ASP A 77 17.12 0.05 4.12
N LEU A 78 16.71 1.33 3.99
CA LEU A 78 16.93 2.36 5.01
C LEU A 78 15.63 2.82 5.68
N CYS A 79 14.52 2.86 4.94
CA CYS A 79 13.19 3.05 5.53
C CYS A 79 12.56 1.76 6.07
N HIS A 80 13.25 0.62 5.92
CA HIS A 80 12.82 -0.68 6.44
C HIS A 80 11.47 -1.15 5.89
N SER A 81 11.17 -0.88 4.62
CA SER A 81 9.84 -1.14 4.04
C SER A 81 9.77 -2.49 3.31
N ASN A 82 8.64 -3.20 3.37
CA ASN A 82 8.31 -4.32 2.47
C ASN A 82 7.24 -3.98 1.43
N VAL A 83 6.76 -2.74 1.42
CA VAL A 83 5.87 -2.22 0.40
C VAL A 83 6.23 -0.78 0.07
N VAL A 84 6.15 -0.42 -1.21
CA VAL A 84 6.17 0.98 -1.66
C VAL A 84 4.86 1.31 -2.37
N ARG A 85 4.31 2.50 -2.15
CA ARG A 85 3.14 3.00 -2.90
C ARG A 85 3.57 4.02 -3.95
N ALA A 86 3.20 3.76 -5.20
CA ALA A 86 3.43 4.65 -6.33
C ALA A 86 2.17 5.51 -6.57
N ALA A 87 2.12 6.69 -5.96
CA ALA A 87 1.02 7.65 -6.08
C ALA A 87 1.03 8.32 -7.46
N MET A 88 0.32 7.73 -8.43
CA MET A 88 0.33 8.17 -9.81
C MET A 88 -0.76 9.22 -10.05
N SER A 89 -0.35 10.47 -10.32
CA SER A 89 -1.25 11.60 -10.54
C SER A 89 -2.11 11.37 -11.77
N VAL A 90 -3.43 11.53 -11.64
CA VAL A 90 -4.37 11.33 -12.75
C VAL A 90 -4.68 12.64 -13.46
N GLU A 91 -5.15 13.61 -12.68
CA GLU A 91 -5.40 14.98 -13.10
C GLU A 91 -5.02 15.91 -11.94
N THR A 92 -4.25 16.96 -12.25
CA THR A 92 -3.99 18.07 -11.33
C THR A 92 -4.37 19.38 -12.01
N GLU A 93 -4.76 20.39 -11.22
CA GLU A 93 -5.30 21.65 -11.77
C GLU A 93 -4.31 22.41 -12.67
N TYR A 94 -2.99 22.23 -12.47
CA TYR A 94 -1.96 23.05 -13.13
C TYR A 94 -0.82 22.28 -13.78
N ASP A 95 -0.53 21.06 -13.35
CA ASP A 95 0.70 20.35 -13.71
C ASP A 95 0.42 19.06 -14.52
N GLY A 96 -0.86 18.78 -14.79
CA GLY A 96 -1.31 17.63 -15.57
C GLY A 96 -1.35 16.34 -14.75
N GLY A 97 -1.06 15.22 -15.41
CA GLY A 97 -1.14 13.86 -14.86
C GLY A 97 -1.29 12.84 -15.98
N TYR A 98 -1.77 11.64 -15.65
CA TYR A 98 -2.01 10.56 -16.61
C TYR A 98 -2.91 10.99 -17.79
N ILE A 99 -3.94 11.80 -17.55
CA ILE A 99 -4.87 12.21 -18.62
C ILE A 99 -4.18 13.06 -19.69
N GLU A 100 -3.22 13.90 -19.29
CA GLU A 100 -2.50 14.80 -20.19
C GLU A 100 -1.22 14.18 -20.75
N THR A 101 -0.49 13.45 -19.91
CA THR A 101 0.85 12.89 -20.20
C THR A 101 0.94 11.41 -19.82
N PRO A 102 0.13 10.53 -20.45
CA PRO A 102 0.05 9.13 -20.07
C PRO A 102 1.37 8.39 -20.24
N GLU A 103 2.16 8.72 -21.28
CA GLU A 103 3.46 8.07 -21.54
C GLU A 103 4.48 8.37 -20.42
N ASP A 104 4.66 9.65 -20.07
CA ASP A 104 5.59 10.07 -19.01
C ASP A 104 5.18 9.51 -17.63
N THR A 105 3.87 9.47 -17.38
CA THR A 105 3.31 8.96 -16.13
C THR A 105 3.51 7.44 -16.02
N LEU A 106 3.30 6.69 -17.10
CA LEU A 106 3.59 5.25 -17.15
C LEU A 106 5.08 4.96 -17.05
N GLU A 107 5.96 5.77 -17.63
CA GLU A 107 7.41 5.60 -17.51
C GLU A 107 7.85 5.68 -16.04
N ARG A 108 7.39 6.70 -15.30
CA ARG A 108 7.67 6.85 -13.86
C ARG A 108 7.09 5.69 -13.05
N LEU A 109 5.84 5.30 -13.32
CA LEU A 109 5.21 4.17 -12.63
C LEU A 109 6.01 2.89 -12.85
N TYR A 110 6.39 2.58 -14.09
CA TYR A 110 7.15 1.36 -14.40
C TYR A 110 8.54 1.38 -13.79
N ALA A 111 9.21 2.53 -13.71
CA ALA A 111 10.49 2.65 -13.02
C ALA A 111 10.37 2.23 -11.54
N VAL A 112 9.29 2.63 -10.86
CA VAL A 112 9.03 2.25 -9.46
C VAL A 112 8.64 0.78 -9.33
N VAL A 113 7.71 0.30 -10.17
CA VAL A 113 7.24 -1.09 -10.09
C VAL A 113 8.35 -2.08 -10.42
N ASP A 114 9.13 -1.82 -11.47
CA ASP A 114 10.24 -2.68 -11.88
C ASP A 114 11.35 -2.69 -10.80
N ALA A 115 11.61 -1.53 -10.17
CA ALA A 115 12.54 -1.44 -9.04
C ALA A 115 12.06 -2.22 -7.80
N ALA A 116 10.78 -2.10 -7.43
CA ALA A 116 10.21 -2.83 -6.30
C ALA A 116 10.27 -4.36 -6.52
N ILE A 117 10.07 -4.82 -7.75
CA ILE A 117 10.24 -6.22 -8.14
C ILE A 117 11.70 -6.66 -7.97
N GLU A 118 12.66 -5.83 -8.41
CA GLU A 118 14.09 -6.13 -8.27
C GLU A 118 14.54 -6.17 -6.81
N ASP A 119 13.99 -5.32 -5.95
CA ASP A 119 14.29 -5.25 -4.51
C ASP A 119 13.48 -6.21 -3.64
N ASP A 120 12.70 -7.11 -4.26
CA ASP A 120 11.94 -8.16 -3.57
C ASP A 120 10.92 -7.59 -2.57
N ILE A 121 10.33 -6.43 -2.87
CA ILE A 121 9.26 -5.80 -2.07
C ILE A 121 7.94 -5.71 -2.85
N TYR A 122 6.82 -5.58 -2.14
CA TYR A 122 5.51 -5.34 -2.75
C TYR A 122 5.38 -3.89 -3.25
N VAL A 123 4.47 -3.64 -4.18
CA VAL A 123 4.19 -2.31 -4.70
C VAL A 123 2.69 -2.07 -4.88
N ILE A 124 2.21 -0.95 -4.34
CA ILE A 124 0.86 -0.46 -4.56
C ILE A 124 0.87 0.49 -5.76
N ILE A 125 0.14 0.11 -6.81
CA ILE A 125 -0.10 0.95 -7.99
C ILE A 125 -1.37 1.74 -7.73
N ASP A 126 -1.23 3.02 -7.43
CA ASP A 126 -2.31 3.87 -6.99
C ASP A 126 -2.79 4.83 -8.09
N TRP A 127 -4.08 4.73 -8.42
CA TRP A 127 -4.79 5.71 -9.24
C TRP A 127 -5.11 6.94 -8.39
N HIS A 128 -4.13 7.86 -8.31
CA HIS A 128 -4.13 8.98 -7.37
C HIS A 128 -5.03 10.13 -7.85
N ASP A 129 -6.30 10.04 -7.48
CA ASP A 129 -7.40 10.88 -7.96
C ASP A 129 -8.43 11.14 -6.84
N HIS A 130 -9.19 12.23 -6.97
CA HIS A 130 -10.35 12.58 -6.14
C HIS A 130 -11.69 12.50 -6.90
N GLU A 131 -11.65 12.40 -8.23
CA GLU A 131 -12.78 12.41 -9.14
C GLU A 131 -12.73 11.27 -10.16
N ALA A 132 -12.15 10.12 -9.80
CA ALA A 132 -11.97 8.99 -10.71
C ALA A 132 -13.28 8.46 -11.32
N ASP A 133 -14.42 8.70 -10.66
CA ASP A 133 -15.75 8.42 -11.22
C ASP A 133 -16.04 9.20 -12.52
N GLN A 134 -15.49 10.40 -12.67
CA GLN A 134 -15.50 11.18 -13.91
C GLN A 134 -14.47 10.68 -14.93
N HIS A 135 -13.44 9.97 -14.46
CA HIS A 135 -12.34 9.44 -15.26
C HIS A 135 -12.43 7.94 -15.55
N LEU A 136 -13.61 7.31 -15.38
CA LEU A 136 -13.78 5.86 -15.51
C LEU A 136 -13.14 5.24 -16.75
N ASN A 137 -13.31 5.84 -17.94
CA ASN A 137 -12.71 5.27 -19.15
C ASN A 137 -11.17 5.28 -19.12
N TYR A 138 -10.56 6.33 -18.56
CA TYR A 138 -9.11 6.41 -18.38
C TYR A 138 -8.64 5.38 -17.35
N SER A 139 -9.35 5.21 -16.24
CA SER A 139 -9.02 4.18 -15.25
C SER A 139 -9.11 2.77 -15.85
N LEU A 140 -10.16 2.47 -16.63
CA LEU A 140 -10.32 1.16 -17.29
C LEU A 140 -9.18 0.87 -18.26
N GLU A 141 -8.78 1.86 -19.08
CA GLU A 141 -7.66 1.73 -20.01
C GLU A 141 -6.33 1.54 -19.28
N PHE A 142 -6.06 2.37 -18.28
CA PHE A 142 -4.86 2.29 -17.46
C PHE A 142 -4.73 0.91 -16.79
N PHE A 143 -5.77 0.48 -16.09
CA PHE A 143 -5.72 -0.79 -15.37
C PHE A 143 -5.68 -2.00 -16.33
N ASP A 144 -6.25 -1.94 -17.54
CA ASP A 144 -6.03 -2.97 -18.56
C ASP A 144 -4.55 -3.03 -18.98
N ILE A 145 -3.92 -1.88 -19.25
CA ILE A 145 -2.51 -1.79 -19.65
C ILE A 145 -1.59 -2.36 -18.56
N VAL A 146 -1.74 -1.88 -17.32
CA VAL A 146 -0.83 -2.22 -16.22
C VAL A 146 -1.04 -3.66 -15.76
N SER A 147 -2.29 -4.10 -15.58
CA SER A 147 -2.57 -5.48 -15.15
C SER A 147 -2.11 -6.52 -16.17
N LYS A 148 -2.13 -6.18 -17.46
CA LYS A 148 -1.59 -7.04 -18.51
C LYS A 148 -0.07 -7.10 -18.50
N LYS A 149 0.62 -5.99 -18.23
CA LYS A 149 2.09 -5.94 -18.17
C LYS A 149 2.63 -6.74 -16.99
N TYR A 150 1.98 -6.66 -15.83
CA TYR A 150 2.43 -7.31 -14.60
C TYR A 150 1.60 -8.52 -14.17
N SER A 151 0.83 -9.11 -15.09
CA SER A 151 0.03 -10.31 -14.82
C SER A 151 0.90 -11.45 -14.27
N GLY A 152 0.50 -12.02 -13.14
CA GLY A 152 1.20 -13.12 -12.47
C GLY A 152 2.46 -12.70 -11.69
N VAL A 153 2.69 -11.40 -11.52
CA VAL A 153 3.76 -10.88 -10.65
C VAL A 153 3.20 -10.70 -9.23
N PRO A 154 3.73 -11.40 -8.20
CA PRO A 154 3.15 -11.40 -6.86
C PRO A 154 3.36 -10.09 -6.09
N ASN A 155 4.30 -9.24 -6.54
CA ASN A 155 4.60 -7.95 -5.91
C ASN A 155 3.42 -6.96 -5.99
N ILE A 156 2.51 -7.14 -6.94
CA ILE A 156 1.57 -6.09 -7.35
C ILE A 156 0.32 -6.05 -6.47
N ILE A 157 -0.02 -4.86 -6.01
CA ILE A 157 -1.28 -4.50 -5.38
C ILE A 157 -1.87 -3.33 -6.17
N TYR A 158 -3.15 -3.38 -6.54
CA TYR A 158 -3.80 -2.28 -7.25
C TYR A 158 -4.63 -1.45 -6.28
N GLU A 159 -4.52 -0.13 -6.31
CA GLU A 159 -5.41 0.79 -5.61
C GLU A 159 -6.21 1.58 -6.65
N THR A 160 -7.52 1.31 -6.73
CA THR A 160 -8.35 1.73 -7.87
C THR A 160 -8.80 3.18 -7.82
N PHE A 161 -8.78 3.80 -6.64
CA PHE A 161 -9.19 5.18 -6.42
C PHE A 161 -8.65 5.62 -5.05
N ASN A 162 -7.65 6.51 -5.04
CA ASN A 162 -7.01 7.04 -3.83
C ASN A 162 -8.02 7.59 -2.80
N GLU A 163 -8.66 8.73 -3.09
CA GLU A 163 -9.46 9.46 -2.10
C GLU A 163 -10.76 10.01 -2.69
N PRO A 164 -11.80 9.16 -2.78
CA PRO A 164 -13.15 9.64 -3.03
C PRO A 164 -13.58 10.66 -1.98
N THR A 165 -14.14 11.79 -2.41
CA THR A 165 -14.60 12.86 -1.54
C THR A 165 -16.09 12.68 -1.19
N GLY A 166 -16.98 13.34 -1.94
CA GLY A 166 -18.43 13.36 -1.72
C GLY A 166 -19.22 12.28 -2.47
N GLN A 167 -18.55 11.40 -3.23
CA GLN A 167 -19.20 10.37 -4.03
C GLN A 167 -19.92 9.33 -3.15
N SER A 168 -21.14 8.97 -3.53
CA SER A 168 -21.93 7.94 -2.84
C SER A 168 -21.31 6.55 -3.03
N TRP A 169 -21.09 5.81 -1.93
CA TRP A 169 -20.63 4.42 -2.01
C TRP A 169 -21.51 3.56 -2.92
N ASN A 170 -22.82 3.52 -2.65
CA ASN A 170 -23.74 2.60 -3.33
C ASN A 170 -23.99 2.96 -4.80
N ASN A 171 -24.06 4.26 -5.12
CA ASN A 171 -24.53 4.72 -6.42
C ASN A 171 -23.39 5.06 -7.39
N ILE A 172 -22.19 5.35 -6.88
CA ILE A 172 -21.06 5.84 -7.68
C ILE A 172 -19.84 4.93 -7.48
N LEU A 173 -19.32 4.85 -6.25
CA LEU A 173 -18.02 4.21 -6.01
C LEU A 173 -18.06 2.70 -6.20
N LYS A 174 -19.04 2.00 -5.64
CA LYS A 174 -19.14 0.54 -5.80
C LYS A 174 -19.30 0.14 -7.28
N PRO A 175 -20.19 0.76 -8.08
CA PRO A 175 -20.25 0.51 -9.53
C PRO A 175 -18.95 0.83 -10.27
N TYR A 176 -18.28 1.94 -9.93
CA TYR A 176 -16.96 2.29 -10.49
C TYR A 176 -15.93 1.20 -10.21
N HIS A 177 -15.78 0.83 -8.94
CA HIS A 177 -14.84 -0.19 -8.49
C HIS A 177 -15.12 -1.55 -9.11
N GLU A 178 -16.38 -1.97 -9.20
CA GLU A 178 -16.75 -3.22 -9.87
C GLU A 178 -16.35 -3.23 -11.36
N ALA A 179 -16.46 -2.09 -12.06
CA ALA A 179 -16.01 -1.97 -13.45
C ALA A 179 -14.48 -2.09 -13.56
N VAL A 180 -13.74 -1.37 -12.73
CA VAL A 180 -12.26 -1.40 -12.72
C VAL A 180 -11.73 -2.77 -12.30
N ILE A 181 -12.31 -3.39 -11.26
CA ILE A 181 -11.97 -4.75 -10.84
C ILE A 181 -12.15 -5.73 -12.01
N ASN A 182 -13.24 -5.63 -12.78
CA ASN A 182 -13.45 -6.51 -13.91
C ASN A 182 -12.40 -6.32 -15.01
N ALA A 183 -11.92 -5.10 -15.26
CA ALA A 183 -10.84 -4.84 -16.19
C ALA A 183 -9.52 -5.47 -15.71
N ILE A 184 -9.16 -5.27 -14.44
CA ILE A 184 -7.98 -5.90 -13.83
C ILE A 184 -8.07 -7.42 -13.91
N ARG A 185 -9.20 -8.00 -13.45
CA ARG A 185 -9.41 -9.46 -13.38
C ARG A 185 -9.47 -10.14 -14.74
N ALA A 186 -9.64 -9.40 -15.84
CA ALA A 186 -9.52 -9.95 -17.19
C ALA A 186 -8.07 -10.38 -17.51
N ASN A 187 -7.07 -9.74 -16.88
CA ASN A 187 -5.65 -10.03 -17.07
C ASN A 187 -5.00 -10.66 -15.83
N ASP A 188 -5.42 -10.26 -14.63
CA ASP A 188 -4.82 -10.63 -13.35
C ASP A 188 -5.87 -11.15 -12.36
N PRO A 189 -6.06 -12.48 -12.28
CA PRO A 189 -7.13 -13.08 -11.49
C PRO A 189 -6.87 -13.06 -9.98
N ASP A 190 -5.65 -12.80 -9.52
CA ASP A 190 -5.20 -13.19 -8.18
C ASP A 190 -4.72 -12.02 -7.30
N ASN A 191 -4.04 -11.01 -7.85
CA ASN A 191 -3.44 -9.95 -7.03
C ASN A 191 -4.48 -9.13 -6.25
N ILE A 192 -4.06 -8.60 -5.10
CA ILE A 192 -4.93 -7.80 -4.23
C ILE A 192 -5.36 -6.51 -4.95
N ILE A 193 -6.64 -6.16 -4.82
CA ILE A 193 -7.18 -4.88 -5.25
C ILE A 193 -7.75 -4.17 -4.01
N VAL A 194 -7.26 -2.98 -3.73
CA VAL A 194 -7.73 -2.09 -2.67
C VAL A 194 -8.63 -1.02 -3.29
N VAL A 195 -9.81 -0.79 -2.68
CA VAL A 195 -10.81 0.14 -3.21
C VAL A 195 -11.04 1.32 -2.26
N GLY A 196 -10.90 2.54 -2.77
CA GLY A 196 -11.17 3.78 -2.04
C GLY A 196 -12.59 3.87 -1.49
N THR A 197 -12.73 4.48 -0.31
CA THR A 197 -14.03 4.68 0.36
C THR A 197 -14.40 6.17 0.43
N PRO A 198 -15.69 6.55 0.65
CA PRO A 198 -16.07 7.97 0.71
C PRO A 198 -15.34 8.76 1.81
N THR A 199 -15.33 10.09 1.67
CA THR A 199 -14.78 11.04 2.65
C THR A 199 -13.27 10.85 2.85
N TRP A 200 -12.51 11.00 1.77
CA TRP A 200 -11.05 10.80 1.73
C TRP A 200 -10.67 9.45 2.33
N SER A 201 -11.35 8.39 1.85
CA SER A 201 -11.15 7.02 2.34
C SER A 201 -11.32 6.85 3.86
N GLN A 202 -12.31 7.50 4.49
CA GLN A 202 -12.61 7.33 5.92
C GLN A 202 -13.87 6.49 6.17
N SER A 203 -14.80 6.44 5.21
CA SER A 203 -16.14 5.83 5.38
C SER A 203 -16.14 4.33 5.08
N VAL A 204 -15.24 3.57 5.70
CA VAL A 204 -15.17 2.10 5.61
C VAL A 204 -16.42 1.41 6.16
N ASP A 205 -17.16 2.07 7.05
CA ASP A 205 -18.46 1.61 7.55
C ASP A 205 -19.53 1.54 6.45
N GLN A 206 -19.54 2.49 5.51
CA GLN A 206 -20.45 2.46 4.37
C GLN A 206 -20.13 1.29 3.43
N ALA A 207 -18.84 1.03 3.21
CA ALA A 207 -18.40 -0.12 2.45
C ALA A 207 -18.77 -1.43 3.15
N ALA A 208 -18.60 -1.52 4.47
CA ALA A 208 -18.99 -2.69 5.27
C ALA A 208 -20.48 -2.99 5.22
N ALA A 209 -21.33 -1.96 5.09
CA ALA A 209 -22.78 -2.13 4.99
C ALA A 209 -23.23 -2.67 3.61
N ASN A 210 -22.46 -2.46 2.55
CA ASN A 210 -22.74 -2.98 1.21
C ASN A 210 -21.43 -3.33 0.46
N PRO A 211 -20.72 -4.38 0.89
CA PRO A 211 -19.40 -4.70 0.36
C PRO A 211 -19.49 -5.13 -1.12
N ILE A 212 -18.38 -5.03 -1.84
CA ILE A 212 -18.21 -5.67 -3.15
C ILE A 212 -18.26 -7.19 -2.94
N THR A 213 -19.05 -7.88 -3.75
CA THR A 213 -19.29 -9.33 -3.63
C THR A 213 -19.05 -10.05 -4.95
N GLY A 214 -18.74 -11.35 -4.91
CA GLY A 214 -18.45 -12.13 -6.12
C GLY A 214 -17.05 -11.92 -6.69
N GLN A 215 -16.22 -11.14 -5.99
CA GLN A 215 -14.81 -10.90 -6.27
C GLN A 215 -13.98 -11.43 -5.11
N LYS A 216 -12.73 -11.82 -5.37
CA LYS A 216 -11.77 -12.26 -4.35
C LYS A 216 -10.62 -11.25 -4.23
N ASN A 217 -9.91 -11.33 -3.10
CA ASN A 217 -8.74 -10.50 -2.81
C ASN A 217 -9.02 -9.00 -2.95
N ILE A 218 -10.19 -8.59 -2.44
CA ILE A 218 -10.59 -7.18 -2.39
C ILE A 218 -10.40 -6.67 -0.97
N MET A 219 -9.76 -5.52 -0.83
CA MET A 219 -9.61 -4.77 0.42
C MET A 219 -10.17 -3.36 0.28
N TYR A 220 -10.41 -2.67 1.39
CA TYR A 220 -10.99 -1.33 1.41
C TYR A 220 -10.01 -0.34 2.02
N THR A 221 -9.82 0.79 1.35
CA THR A 221 -8.88 1.81 1.79
C THR A 221 -9.40 2.53 3.04
N LEU A 222 -8.50 2.73 4.02
CA LEU A 222 -8.66 3.65 5.13
C LEU A 222 -7.50 4.65 5.15
N HIS A 223 -7.76 5.95 5.09
CA HIS A 223 -6.72 6.97 5.31
C HIS A 223 -6.89 7.69 6.64
N PHE A 224 -5.77 8.00 7.29
CA PHE A 224 -5.78 8.82 8.49
C PHE A 224 -4.54 9.73 8.59
N TYR A 225 -4.68 10.83 9.31
CA TYR A 225 -3.59 11.76 9.61
C TYR A 225 -3.64 12.00 11.11
N ALA A 226 -2.59 11.57 11.81
CA ALA A 226 -2.62 11.40 13.26
C ALA A 226 -2.94 12.69 14.01
N GLY A 227 -2.58 13.88 13.50
CA GLY A 227 -2.91 15.16 14.10
C GLY A 227 -4.43 15.48 14.10
N THR A 228 -5.18 14.91 13.15
CA THR A 228 -6.61 15.22 12.95
C THR A 228 -7.53 14.03 13.29
N HIS A 229 -7.17 12.84 12.84
CA HIS A 229 -7.99 11.63 12.93
C HIS A 229 -7.54 10.80 14.14
N LYS A 230 -8.46 10.58 15.07
CA LYS A 230 -8.18 10.05 16.42
C LYS A 230 -8.98 8.76 16.66
N GLN A 231 -9.25 8.45 17.93
CA GLN A 231 -10.02 7.27 18.36
C GLN A 231 -11.33 7.04 17.59
N TRP A 232 -12.07 8.10 17.24
CA TRP A 232 -13.35 7.95 16.55
C TRP A 232 -13.21 7.22 15.20
N LEU A 233 -12.12 7.43 14.47
CA LEU A 233 -11.90 6.77 13.17
C LEU A 233 -11.40 5.33 13.38
N ARG A 234 -10.58 5.08 14.41
CA ARG A 234 -10.24 3.71 14.85
C ARG A 234 -11.49 2.92 15.24
N ASP A 235 -12.45 3.54 15.94
CA ASP A 235 -13.71 2.91 16.31
C ASP A 235 -14.55 2.57 15.06
N THR A 236 -14.64 3.49 14.09
CA THR A 236 -15.29 3.26 12.79
C THR A 236 -14.67 2.07 12.07
N ALA A 237 -13.34 2.04 11.96
CA ALA A 237 -12.61 0.98 11.30
C ALA A 237 -12.75 -0.37 12.05
N THR A 238 -12.67 -0.36 13.38
CA THR A 238 -12.90 -1.55 14.22
C THR A 238 -14.29 -2.14 13.99
N ASN A 239 -15.32 -1.30 13.90
CA ASN A 239 -16.67 -1.75 13.59
C ASN A 239 -16.77 -2.37 12.19
N ALA A 240 -16.08 -1.80 11.20
CA ALA A 240 -16.04 -2.33 9.85
C ALA A 240 -15.31 -3.69 9.77
N LEU A 241 -14.17 -3.83 10.46
CA LEU A 241 -13.45 -5.11 10.61
C LEU A 241 -14.34 -6.17 11.27
N ASN A 242 -15.07 -5.80 12.34
CA ASN A 242 -16.01 -6.70 13.01
C ASN A 242 -17.19 -7.13 12.11
N ASN A 243 -17.53 -6.31 11.12
CA ASN A 243 -18.50 -6.64 10.07
C ASN A 243 -17.87 -7.45 8.91
N GLY A 244 -16.58 -7.77 8.99
CA GLY A 244 -15.90 -8.72 8.11
C GLY A 244 -15.31 -8.12 6.84
N ILE A 245 -15.13 -6.79 6.74
CA ILE A 245 -14.40 -6.22 5.62
C ILE A 245 -12.89 -6.10 5.91
N PRO A 246 -12.02 -6.54 4.99
CA PRO A 246 -10.57 -6.36 5.07
C PRO A 246 -10.18 -4.90 4.76
N ILE A 247 -9.35 -4.30 5.61
CA ILE A 247 -8.92 -2.89 5.47
C ILE A 247 -7.42 -2.84 5.15
N PHE A 248 -7.02 -1.95 4.25
CA PHE A 248 -5.62 -1.58 4.01
C PHE A 248 -5.49 -0.05 4.20
N VAL A 249 -4.54 0.40 5.01
CA VAL A 249 -4.19 1.82 5.12
C VAL A 249 -3.15 2.20 4.07
N THR A 250 -3.58 2.38 2.82
CA THR A 250 -2.65 2.67 1.71
C THR A 250 -1.98 4.05 1.86
N GLU A 251 -2.56 4.93 2.69
CA GLU A 251 -1.96 6.19 3.07
C GLU A 251 -2.23 6.55 4.55
N TYR A 252 -1.20 7.02 5.24
CA TYR A 252 -1.37 7.75 6.50
C TYR A 252 -0.27 8.79 6.76
N GLY A 253 -0.60 9.84 7.53
CA GLY A 253 0.36 10.84 7.99
C GLY A 253 0.53 10.90 9.50
N THR A 254 1.69 11.38 9.96
CA THR A 254 1.99 11.61 11.39
C THR A 254 1.54 12.99 11.88
N VAL A 255 1.02 13.82 10.97
CA VAL A 255 0.68 15.24 11.17
C VAL A 255 -0.82 15.49 10.96
N ASN A 256 -1.25 16.75 10.85
CA ASN A 256 -2.63 17.10 10.52
C ASN A 256 -3.01 16.71 9.08
N ALA A 257 -4.31 16.58 8.79
CA ALA A 257 -4.82 16.18 7.49
C ALA A 257 -4.54 17.18 6.34
N ASP A 258 -4.10 18.40 6.67
CA ASP A 258 -3.61 19.37 5.70
C ASP A 258 -2.08 19.27 5.47
N ALA A 259 -1.47 18.16 5.91
CA ALA A 259 -0.04 17.86 5.87
C ALA A 259 0.85 18.83 6.65
N THR A 260 0.27 19.68 7.52
CA THR A 260 1.04 20.66 8.30
C THR A 260 1.46 20.15 9.66
N ASP A 261 2.62 20.63 10.11
CA ASP A 261 3.14 20.46 11.47
C ASP A 261 2.10 20.78 12.57
N PRO A 262 2.28 20.26 13.79
CA PRO A 262 3.38 19.39 14.23
C PRO A 262 3.10 17.90 14.01
N VAL A 263 4.17 17.10 14.09
CA VAL A 263 4.08 15.65 14.27
C VAL A 263 3.36 15.35 15.59
N ASP A 264 2.34 14.50 15.53
CA ASP A 264 1.59 14.01 16.69
C ASP A 264 2.04 12.57 17.03
N GLU A 265 3.26 12.45 17.54
CA GLU A 265 3.88 11.15 17.84
C GLU A 265 3.01 10.28 18.78
N ALA A 266 2.38 10.89 19.78
CA ALA A 266 1.56 10.17 20.74
C ALA A 266 0.36 9.50 20.05
N GLU A 267 -0.32 10.22 19.16
CA GLU A 267 -1.43 9.63 18.41
C GLU A 267 -0.94 8.67 17.33
N SER A 268 0.18 8.94 16.65
CA SER A 268 0.76 8.00 15.68
C SER A 268 1.03 6.63 16.32
N ARG A 269 1.56 6.61 17.55
CA ARG A 269 1.75 5.36 18.31
C ARG A 269 0.44 4.64 18.62
N LEU A 270 -0.62 5.36 18.99
CA LEU A 270 -1.95 4.75 19.19
C LEU A 270 -2.52 4.15 17.90
N TRP A 271 -2.26 4.77 16.75
CA TRP A 271 -2.62 4.20 15.45
C TRP A 271 -1.82 2.95 15.14
N TRP A 272 -0.50 2.97 15.29
CA TRP A 272 0.35 1.80 15.02
C TRP A 272 0.05 0.63 15.94
N ASP A 273 -0.14 0.87 17.25
CA ASP A 273 -0.54 -0.18 18.19
C ASP A 273 -1.85 -0.86 17.75
N TRP A 274 -2.81 -0.07 17.27
CA TRP A 274 -4.09 -0.59 16.75
C TRP A 274 -3.92 -1.33 15.41
N LEU A 275 -3.11 -0.80 14.49
CA LEU A 275 -2.82 -1.46 13.20
C LEU A 275 -2.12 -2.81 13.42
N ASP A 276 -1.15 -2.86 14.32
CA ASP A 276 -0.41 -4.07 14.68
C ASP A 276 -1.30 -5.08 15.43
N GLU A 277 -2.15 -4.64 16.35
CA GLU A 277 -3.14 -5.50 17.03
C GLU A 277 -4.09 -6.19 16.05
N HIS A 278 -4.49 -5.47 14.99
CA HIS A 278 -5.41 -5.96 13.97
C HIS A 278 -4.73 -6.53 12.72
N ASN A 279 -3.39 -6.62 12.70
CA ASN A 279 -2.61 -7.09 11.55
C ASN A 279 -2.94 -6.33 10.24
N LEU A 280 -3.14 -5.02 10.32
CA LEU A 280 -3.44 -4.18 9.17
C LEU A 280 -2.17 -3.62 8.55
N SER A 281 -2.13 -3.65 7.22
CA SER A 281 -1.01 -3.09 6.45
C SER A 281 -1.15 -1.58 6.29
N TYR A 282 -0.02 -0.88 6.24
CA TYR A 282 0.02 0.58 6.16
C TYR A 282 1.22 1.15 5.38
N ALA A 283 1.02 2.26 4.66
CA ALA A 283 2.09 3.01 3.99
C ALA A 283 2.04 4.51 4.32
N ASN A 284 3.18 5.07 4.73
CA ASN A 284 3.25 6.47 5.18
C ASN A 284 3.36 7.47 4.02
N TRP A 285 2.58 8.55 4.09
CA TRP A 285 2.75 9.75 3.29
C TRP A 285 3.74 10.72 3.96
N ALA A 286 4.85 11.11 3.33
CA ALA A 286 5.39 10.58 2.06
C ALA A 286 6.91 10.75 1.92
N ILE A 287 7.52 9.97 1.02
CA ILE A 287 8.83 10.26 0.44
C ILE A 287 8.70 11.50 -0.45
N SER A 288 9.07 12.62 0.12
CA SER A 288 9.04 13.95 -0.48
C SER A 288 9.99 14.85 0.32
N ASP A 289 10.57 15.86 -0.32
CA ASP A 289 11.33 16.93 0.33
C ASP A 289 10.58 18.28 0.35
N LYS A 290 9.26 18.25 0.12
CA LYS A 290 8.40 19.43 0.23
C LYS A 290 8.51 20.01 1.64
N LEU A 291 8.52 21.34 1.73
CA LEU A 291 8.51 22.06 3.02
C LEU A 291 7.13 21.99 3.67
N GLU A 292 6.77 20.82 4.19
CA GLU A 292 5.55 20.52 4.96
C GLU A 292 5.84 19.48 6.04
N GLY A 293 4.92 19.31 6.99
CA GLY A 293 5.13 18.42 8.14
C GLY A 293 5.09 16.93 7.78
N ALA A 294 4.35 16.56 6.72
CA ALA A 294 4.21 15.15 6.32
C ALA A 294 5.43 14.58 5.58
N SER A 295 6.26 15.43 4.97
CA SER A 295 7.46 15.02 4.22
C SER A 295 8.41 14.22 5.09
N ALA A 296 8.83 13.04 4.63
CA ALA A 296 9.82 12.22 5.31
C ALA A 296 11.25 12.78 5.16
N LEU A 297 11.53 13.54 4.11
CA LEU A 297 12.86 14.04 3.78
C LEU A 297 12.97 15.56 3.97
N VAL A 298 14.15 16.04 4.37
CA VAL A 298 14.45 17.47 4.43
C VAL A 298 14.62 18.04 3.03
N ALA A 299 14.37 19.35 2.85
CA ALA A 299 14.46 20.00 1.54
C ALA A 299 15.81 19.79 0.82
N ASN A 300 15.74 19.52 -0.49
CA ASN A 300 16.85 19.22 -1.40
C ASN A 300 17.52 17.85 -1.21
N THR A 301 16.88 16.91 -0.51
CA THR A 301 17.37 15.53 -0.42
C THR A 301 17.26 14.86 -1.79
N THR A 302 18.34 14.25 -2.27
CA THR A 302 18.35 13.55 -3.57
C THR A 302 17.81 12.12 -3.45
N ALA A 303 17.49 11.48 -4.57
CA ALA A 303 17.03 10.09 -4.58
C ALA A 303 18.02 9.10 -3.92
N ALA A 304 19.33 9.30 -4.12
CA ALA A 304 20.37 8.49 -3.52
C ALA A 304 20.50 8.69 -2.00
N GLU A 305 19.92 9.77 -1.47
CA GLU A 305 19.92 10.12 -0.04
C GLU A 305 18.61 9.71 0.66
N THR A 306 17.66 9.11 -0.07
CA THR A 306 16.38 8.62 0.46
C THR A 306 16.59 7.78 1.71
N CYS A 307 15.91 8.17 2.79
CA CYS A 307 15.89 7.50 4.09
C CYS A 307 17.23 7.41 4.85
N GLN A 308 18.29 8.07 4.38
CA GLN A 308 19.51 8.25 5.18
C GLN A 308 19.23 9.13 6.41
N GLU A 309 19.76 8.75 7.58
CA GLU A 309 19.34 9.28 8.88
C GLU A 309 19.46 10.82 9.00
N GLU A 310 20.51 11.40 8.41
CA GLU A 310 20.74 12.86 8.42
C GLU A 310 19.75 13.64 7.53
N PHE A 311 19.10 12.99 6.57
CA PHE A 311 18.15 13.60 5.64
C PHE A 311 16.68 13.41 6.04
N LEU A 312 16.42 12.67 7.12
CA LEU A 312 15.05 12.48 7.62
C LEU A 312 14.54 13.69 8.41
N THR A 313 13.26 14.04 8.20
CA THR A 313 12.52 14.96 9.07
C THR A 313 12.15 14.29 10.40
N GLU A 314 11.45 15.00 11.28
CA GLU A 314 10.85 14.40 12.49
C GLU A 314 9.86 13.28 12.14
N SER A 315 8.97 13.53 11.17
CA SER A 315 8.02 12.52 10.66
C SER A 315 8.76 11.30 10.10
N GLY A 316 9.75 11.53 9.23
CA GLY A 316 10.54 10.47 8.61
C GLY A 316 11.24 9.57 9.64
N ARG A 317 11.94 10.15 10.62
CA ARG A 317 12.60 9.36 11.68
C ARG A 317 11.62 8.50 12.46
N LEU A 318 10.45 9.05 12.78
CA LEU A 318 9.44 8.34 13.55
C LEU A 318 8.90 7.12 12.78
N VAL A 319 8.61 7.30 11.49
CA VAL A 319 8.08 6.24 10.62
C VAL A 319 9.13 5.14 10.37
N VAL A 320 10.38 5.52 10.07
CA VAL A 320 11.47 4.55 9.87
C VAL A 320 11.67 3.69 11.12
N ALA A 321 11.57 4.27 12.31
CA ALA A 321 11.66 3.52 13.56
C ALA A 321 10.49 2.53 13.72
N GLN A 322 9.28 2.86 13.26
CA GLN A 322 8.13 1.97 13.30
C GLN A 322 8.22 0.82 12.29
N ASN A 323 8.67 1.08 11.06
CA ASN A 323 8.80 0.03 10.04
C ASN A 323 9.81 -1.06 10.43
N LYS A 324 10.80 -0.69 11.26
CA LYS A 324 11.83 -1.60 11.79
C LYS A 324 11.34 -2.46 12.98
N ALA A 325 10.20 -2.17 13.60
CA ALA A 325 9.85 -2.60 14.96
C ALA A 325 8.70 -3.63 15.08
#